data_AF-A0A1H6FV23-F1
#
_entry.id   AF-A0A1H6FV23-F1
#
_cell.length_a   1.000
_cell.length_b   1.000
_cell.length_c   1.000
_cell.angle_alpha   90.00
_cell.angle_beta   90.00
_cell.angle_gamma   90.00
#
_symmetry.space_group_name_H-M   'P 1'
#
loop_
_entity.id
_entity.type
_entity.pdbx_description
1 polymer ?
#
loop_
_entity_poly.entity_id
_entity_poly.type
_entity_poly.pdbx_seq_one_letter_code
_entity_poly.pdbx_strand_id
1 'polypeptide(L)'
;MSERLEWPAGFERTPTDDQTRNRNFDVSLSQAFDDLEAELSRLEVDSFRYSFDANQRKSDQRPYSRANPDSPAFVLRWSMSGEQYAVACDRFSRLRDNVRTVGLYVREKRKMEQRPVVTGESEFANARLPPADDEPIAAREPPHEILDVDSNASASEVRRAFREQVKDAHPDNGGSSAEFQRLTAAKEALTTEDGGSR
;
A
#
# COMPACT_ATOMS: atom_id res chain seq x y z
N MET A 1 -10.14 -13.74 -2.84
CA MET A 1 -8.78 -13.18 -2.69
C MET A 1 -7.82 -14.29 -3.05
N SER A 2 -7.07 -14.16 -4.14
CA SER A 2 -6.05 -15.15 -4.49
C SER A 2 -4.86 -14.98 -3.55
N GLU A 3 -4.36 -16.09 -3.00
CA GLU A 3 -3.22 -16.13 -2.08
C GLU A 3 -1.93 -15.53 -2.69
N ARG A 4 -1.90 -15.28 -4.01
CA ARG A 4 -0.72 -14.73 -4.72
C ARG A 4 -0.74 -13.22 -4.91
N LEU A 5 -1.87 -12.55 -4.68
CA LEU A 5 -2.03 -11.11 -4.85
C LEU A 5 -1.92 -10.37 -3.50
N GLU A 6 -0.73 -9.85 -3.22
CA GLU A 6 -0.39 -9.03 -2.07
C GLU A 6 -0.69 -7.55 -2.36
N TRP A 7 -1.96 -7.16 -2.28
CA TRP A 7 -2.34 -5.75 -2.42
C TRP A 7 -1.76 -4.92 -1.25
N PRO A 8 -1.11 -3.77 -1.49
CA PRO A 8 -0.57 -2.95 -0.41
C PRO A 8 -1.68 -2.44 0.52
N ALA A 9 -1.41 -2.49 1.82
CA ALA A 9 -2.34 -1.99 2.82
C ALA A 9 -2.58 -0.48 2.66
N GLY A 10 -3.83 -0.06 2.88
CA GLY A 10 -4.24 1.34 2.71
C GLY A 10 -4.48 1.77 1.26
N PHE A 11 -4.23 0.92 0.27
CA PHE A 11 -4.52 1.23 -1.14
C PHE A 11 -5.95 0.83 -1.47
N GLU A 12 -6.73 1.77 -1.99
CA GLU A 12 -8.09 1.49 -2.48
C GLU A 12 -8.05 0.58 -3.71
N ARG A 13 -8.99 -0.37 -3.78
CA ARG A 13 -9.19 -1.27 -4.93
C ARG A 13 -10.18 -0.66 -5.89
N THR A 14 -9.97 -0.85 -7.19
CA THR A 14 -11.00 -0.56 -8.19
C THR A 14 -12.08 -1.66 -8.12
N PRO A 15 -13.36 -1.33 -7.88
CA PRO A 15 -14.46 -2.29 -7.96
C PRO A 15 -14.48 -2.97 -9.34
N THR A 16 -14.78 -4.27 -9.40
CA THR A 16 -14.73 -5.05 -10.66
C THR A 16 -15.62 -4.44 -11.74
N ASP A 17 -16.80 -3.94 -11.37
CA ASP A 17 -17.75 -3.32 -12.30
C ASP A 17 -17.25 -1.98 -12.87
N ASP A 18 -16.36 -1.31 -12.15
CA ASP A 18 -15.74 -0.08 -12.61
C ASP A 18 -14.53 -0.32 -13.52
N GLN A 19 -13.98 -1.55 -13.56
CA GLN A 19 -12.80 -1.87 -14.38
C GLN A 19 -13.10 -1.74 -15.88
N THR A 20 -12.19 -1.11 -16.61
CA THR A 20 -12.40 -0.80 -18.03
C THR A 20 -11.42 -1.54 -18.93
N ARG A 21 -11.84 -1.81 -20.16
CA ARG A 21 -10.93 -2.33 -21.18
C ARG A 21 -10.12 -1.19 -21.80
N ASN A 22 -8.80 -1.27 -21.74
CA ASN A 22 -7.93 -0.34 -22.46
C ASN A 22 -7.73 -0.77 -23.93
N ARG A 23 -7.74 0.20 -24.84
CA ARG A 23 -7.48 0.01 -26.28
C ARG A 23 -6.28 0.81 -26.80
N ASN A 24 -5.68 1.66 -25.97
CA ASN A 24 -4.62 2.59 -26.37
C ASN A 24 -3.22 1.96 -26.30
N PHE A 25 -3.08 0.82 -25.63
CA PHE A 25 -1.80 0.12 -25.52
C PHE A 25 -1.66 -0.98 -26.57
N ASP A 26 -0.67 -0.80 -27.44
CA ASP A 26 -0.24 -1.77 -28.44
C ASP A 26 1.12 -2.38 -28.07
N VAL A 27 1.12 -3.13 -26.97
CA VAL A 27 2.29 -3.88 -26.49
C VAL A 27 1.88 -5.31 -26.11
N SER A 28 2.84 -6.22 -26.01
CA SER A 28 2.63 -7.55 -25.41
C SER A 28 2.77 -7.48 -23.89
N LEU A 29 2.33 -8.52 -23.17
CA LEU A 29 2.58 -8.63 -21.72
C LEU A 29 4.08 -8.65 -21.42
N SER A 30 4.85 -9.42 -22.19
CA SER A 30 6.31 -9.46 -22.06
C SER A 30 6.94 -8.08 -22.24
N GLN A 31 6.55 -7.36 -23.30
CA GLN A 31 7.08 -6.00 -23.56
C GLN A 31 6.71 -5.03 -22.43
N ALA A 32 5.52 -5.15 -21.85
CA ALA A 32 5.12 -4.30 -20.72
C ALA A 32 6.03 -4.53 -19.49
N PHE A 33 6.42 -5.78 -19.21
CA PHE A 33 7.41 -6.08 -18.18
C PHE A 33 8.82 -5.63 -18.56
N ASP A 34 9.26 -5.86 -19.80
CA ASP A 34 10.58 -5.42 -20.28
C ASP A 34 10.76 -3.90 -20.14
N ASP A 35 9.73 -3.14 -20.53
CA ASP A 35 9.74 -1.69 -20.40
C ASP A 35 9.76 -1.26 -18.92
N LEU A 36 8.99 -1.92 -18.05
CA LEU A 36 8.99 -1.63 -16.61
C LEU A 36 10.35 -1.92 -15.98
N GLU A 37 10.94 -3.09 -16.24
CA GLU A 37 12.23 -3.50 -15.71
C GLU A 37 13.37 -2.60 -16.21
N ALA A 38 13.29 -2.13 -17.46
CA ALA A 38 14.24 -1.15 -17.98
C ALA A 38 14.19 0.17 -17.21
N GLU A 39 13.01 0.61 -16.74
CA GLU A 39 12.90 1.82 -15.92
C GLU A 39 13.37 1.58 -14.47
N LEU A 40 13.12 0.40 -13.90
CA LEU A 40 13.66 0.00 -12.59
C LEU A 40 15.19 -0.08 -12.60
N SER A 41 15.77 -0.62 -13.67
CA SER A 41 17.22 -0.64 -13.87
C SER A 41 17.81 0.78 -13.99
N ARG A 42 17.13 1.70 -14.67
CA ARG A 42 17.54 3.11 -14.77
C ARG A 42 17.35 3.91 -13.49
N LEU A 43 16.50 3.42 -12.59
CA LEU A 43 16.32 3.96 -11.24
C LEU A 43 17.36 3.42 -10.26
N GLU A 44 18.12 2.39 -10.65
CA GLU A 44 19.15 1.78 -9.79
C GLU A 44 18.58 1.26 -8.47
N VAL A 45 17.39 0.63 -8.53
CA VAL A 45 16.74 0.04 -7.34
C VAL A 45 17.57 -1.10 -6.75
N ASP A 46 17.58 -1.23 -5.42
CA ASP A 46 18.34 -2.27 -4.72
C ASP A 46 17.70 -3.66 -4.92
N SER A 47 16.37 -3.70 -4.89
CA SER A 47 15.59 -4.92 -5.11
C SER A 47 14.17 -4.58 -5.58
N PHE A 48 13.52 -5.51 -6.28
CA PHE A 48 12.10 -5.37 -6.62
C PHE A 48 11.39 -6.72 -6.65
N ARG A 49 10.08 -6.69 -6.46
CA ARG A 49 9.18 -7.85 -6.60
C ARG A 49 7.83 -7.45 -7.17
N TYR A 50 7.19 -8.43 -7.80
CA TYR A 50 5.85 -8.29 -8.34
C TYR A 50 4.86 -9.10 -7.52
N SER A 51 3.61 -8.65 -7.52
CA SER A 51 2.49 -9.49 -7.11
C SER A 51 1.33 -9.35 -8.08
N PHE A 52 0.81 -10.49 -8.52
CA PHE A 52 -0.27 -10.62 -9.48
C PHE A 52 -0.92 -12.00 -9.34
N ASP A 53 -2.13 -12.14 -9.85
CA ASP A 53 -2.93 -13.35 -9.67
C ASP A 53 -2.70 -14.41 -10.77
N ALA A 54 -1.45 -14.81 -10.99
CA ALA A 54 -1.11 -15.85 -11.95
C ALA A 54 0.12 -16.64 -11.53
N ASN A 55 0.26 -17.85 -12.08
CA ASN A 55 1.48 -18.63 -11.92
C ASN A 55 2.65 -17.93 -12.61
N GLN A 56 3.71 -17.71 -11.84
CA GLN A 56 4.96 -17.13 -12.31
C GLN A 56 5.97 -18.18 -12.77
N ARG A 57 6.80 -17.81 -13.74
CA ARG A 57 7.96 -18.60 -14.16
C ARG A 57 9.04 -18.53 -13.09
N LYS A 58 9.76 -19.65 -12.89
CA LYS A 58 10.90 -19.68 -11.96
C LYS A 58 12.10 -18.84 -12.42
N SER A 59 12.23 -18.59 -13.72
CA SER A 59 13.38 -17.92 -14.31
C SER A 59 13.41 -16.42 -14.05
N ASP A 60 12.27 -15.76 -14.13
CA ASP A 60 12.15 -14.29 -14.12
C ASP A 60 10.97 -13.80 -13.27
N GLN A 61 10.27 -14.71 -12.58
CA GLN A 61 9.13 -14.37 -11.71
C GLN A 61 7.99 -13.66 -12.45
N ARG A 62 7.97 -13.71 -13.80
CA ARG A 62 6.90 -13.14 -14.63
C ARG A 62 5.80 -14.17 -14.89
N PRO A 63 4.55 -13.76 -15.15
CA PRO A 63 3.50 -14.68 -15.54
C PRO A 63 3.83 -15.30 -16.92
N TYR A 64 3.42 -16.55 -17.13
CA TYR A 64 3.46 -17.15 -18.47
C TYR A 64 2.69 -16.30 -19.49
N SER A 65 3.12 -16.30 -20.76
CA SER A 65 2.49 -15.48 -21.81
C SER A 65 1.00 -15.80 -22.04
N ARG A 66 0.58 -17.03 -21.71
CA ARG A 66 -0.81 -17.50 -21.76
C ARG A 66 -1.49 -17.51 -20.39
N ALA A 67 -0.90 -16.86 -19.38
CA ALA A 67 -1.52 -16.76 -18.06
C ALA A 67 -2.89 -16.09 -18.19
N ASN A 68 -3.88 -16.68 -17.54
CA ASN A 68 -5.22 -16.14 -17.42
C ASN A 68 -5.48 -15.85 -15.94
N PRO A 69 -5.07 -14.68 -15.44
CA PRO A 69 -5.19 -14.36 -14.04
C PRO A 69 -6.65 -14.17 -13.64
N ASP A 70 -7.05 -14.65 -12.45
CA ASP A 70 -8.42 -14.46 -11.95
C ASP A 70 -8.69 -12.98 -11.64
N SER A 71 -7.66 -12.26 -11.17
CA SER A 71 -7.65 -10.81 -11.01
C SER A 71 -6.63 -10.15 -11.95
N PRO A 72 -7.01 -9.10 -12.72
CA PRO A 72 -6.05 -8.40 -13.58
C PRO A 72 -5.12 -7.46 -12.79
N ALA A 73 -5.28 -7.35 -11.47
CA ALA A 73 -4.50 -6.49 -10.60
C ALA A 73 -2.99 -6.78 -10.67
N PHE A 74 -2.20 -5.73 -10.63
CA PHE A 74 -0.75 -5.78 -10.59
C PHE A 74 -0.21 -4.88 -9.49
N VAL A 75 0.78 -5.38 -8.75
CA VAL A 75 1.50 -4.65 -7.71
C VAL A 75 2.99 -4.75 -7.98
N LEU A 76 3.68 -3.63 -7.89
CA LEU A 76 5.13 -3.53 -7.91
C LEU A 76 5.61 -3.02 -6.55
N ARG A 77 6.62 -3.68 -6.00
CA ARG A 77 7.38 -3.22 -4.84
C ARG A 77 8.84 -3.12 -5.18
N TRP A 78 9.51 -2.11 -4.65
CA TRP A 78 10.96 -1.99 -4.77
C TRP A 78 11.55 -1.29 -3.55
N SER A 79 12.85 -1.45 -3.37
CA SER A 79 13.63 -0.71 -2.38
C SER A 79 14.68 0.13 -3.08
N MET A 80 14.91 1.34 -2.57
CA MET A 80 15.96 2.25 -3.05
C MET A 80 16.34 3.19 -1.92
N SER A 81 17.64 3.41 -1.72
CA SER A 81 18.16 4.38 -0.73
C SER A 81 17.68 4.11 0.71
N GLY A 82 17.49 2.83 1.07
CA GLY A 82 17.01 2.43 2.41
C GLY A 82 15.50 2.57 2.61
N GLU A 83 14.76 3.02 1.60
CA GLU A 83 13.31 3.18 1.66
C GLU A 83 12.60 2.12 0.81
N GLN A 84 11.39 1.75 1.23
CA GLN A 84 10.56 0.80 0.51
C GLN A 84 9.40 1.52 -0.16
N TYR A 85 9.02 1.03 -1.34
CA TYR A 85 8.01 1.65 -2.18
C TYR A 85 7.05 0.61 -2.74
N ALA A 86 5.83 1.08 -3.04
CA ALA A 86 4.79 0.30 -3.67
C ALA A 86 3.95 1.14 -4.63
N VAL A 87 3.61 0.54 -5.77
CA VAL A 87 2.55 1.03 -6.64
C VAL A 87 1.68 -0.14 -7.08
N ALA A 88 0.39 0.11 -7.23
CA ALA A 88 -0.59 -0.90 -7.59
C ALA A 88 -1.55 -0.35 -8.64
N CYS A 89 -2.00 -1.21 -9.55
CA CYS A 89 -2.99 -0.85 -10.55
C CYS A 89 -3.91 -2.04 -10.82
N ASP A 90 -5.22 -1.82 -10.68
CA ASP A 90 -6.27 -2.77 -11.02
C ASP A 90 -7.39 -2.11 -11.85
N ARG A 91 -7.12 -0.92 -12.42
CA ARG A 91 -8.10 -0.12 -13.18
C ARG A 91 -8.59 -0.81 -14.45
N PHE A 92 -7.72 -1.59 -15.10
CA PHE A 92 -7.99 -2.20 -16.39
C PHE A 92 -8.29 -3.69 -16.28
N SER A 93 -9.17 -4.17 -17.17
CA SER A 93 -9.63 -5.56 -17.21
C SER A 93 -8.58 -6.57 -17.69
N ARG A 94 -7.34 -6.13 -17.95
CA ARG A 94 -6.25 -6.97 -18.48
C ARG A 94 -4.97 -6.67 -17.71
N LEU A 95 -4.32 -7.72 -17.20
CA LEU A 95 -3.06 -7.62 -16.46
C LEU A 95 -2.00 -6.81 -17.23
N ARG A 96 -1.86 -7.07 -18.53
CA ARG A 96 -0.96 -6.31 -19.42
C ARG A 96 -1.13 -4.80 -19.28
N ASP A 97 -2.37 -4.33 -19.27
CA ASP A 97 -2.65 -2.90 -19.29
C ASP A 97 -2.34 -2.26 -17.94
N ASN A 98 -2.55 -2.99 -16.85
CA ASN A 98 -2.15 -2.56 -15.50
C ASN A 98 -0.61 -2.54 -15.34
N VAL A 99 0.10 -3.57 -15.82
CA VAL A 99 1.59 -3.58 -15.85
C VAL A 99 2.13 -2.41 -16.67
N ARG A 100 1.57 -2.18 -17.87
CA ARG A 100 1.99 -1.08 -18.74
C ARG A 100 1.77 0.28 -18.08
N THR A 101 0.64 0.46 -17.40
CA THR A 101 0.31 1.70 -16.69
C THR A 101 1.31 1.98 -15.57
N VAL A 102 1.63 0.96 -14.76
CA VAL A 102 2.67 1.07 -13.72
C VAL A 102 4.03 1.42 -14.32
N GLY A 103 4.44 0.76 -15.41
CA GLY A 103 5.70 1.08 -16.09
C GLY A 103 5.77 2.53 -16.61
N LEU A 104 4.66 3.06 -17.13
CA LEU A 104 4.59 4.46 -17.56
C LEU A 104 4.68 5.43 -16.37
N TYR A 105 3.99 5.15 -15.27
CA TYR A 105 4.08 5.94 -14.04
C TYR A 105 5.52 6.01 -13.51
N VAL A 106 6.19 4.85 -13.39
CA VAL A 106 7.59 4.77 -12.93
C VAL A 106 8.52 5.56 -13.86
N ARG A 107 8.34 5.43 -15.17
CA ARG A 107 9.08 6.18 -16.18
C ARG A 107 8.92 7.69 -16.03
N GLU A 108 7.69 8.15 -15.82
CA GLU A 108 7.36 9.57 -15.67
C GLU A 108 7.99 10.13 -14.41
N LYS A 109 7.83 9.44 -13.27
CA LYS A 109 8.42 9.83 -12.00
C LYS A 109 9.95 9.88 -12.04
N ARG A 110 10.60 8.87 -12.62
CA ARG A 110 12.06 8.90 -12.87
C ARG A 110 12.47 10.10 -13.72
N LYS A 111 11.74 10.38 -14.80
CA LYS A 111 12.04 11.52 -15.68
C LYS A 111 11.84 12.87 -14.99
N MET A 112 10.95 12.96 -14.01
CA MET A 112 10.78 14.17 -13.21
C MET A 112 11.93 14.35 -12.23
N GLU A 113 12.33 13.28 -11.51
CA GLU A 113 13.45 13.29 -10.55
C GLU A 113 14.78 13.72 -11.17
N GLN A 114 15.04 13.33 -12.43
CA GLN A 114 16.28 13.66 -13.13
C GLN A 114 16.34 15.09 -13.69
N ARG A 115 15.24 15.85 -13.61
CA ARG A 115 15.24 17.25 -14.08
C ARG A 115 15.93 18.14 -13.05
N PRO A 116 16.62 19.21 -13.47
CA PRO A 116 17.25 20.16 -12.56
C PRO A 116 16.21 21.10 -11.92
N VAL A 117 15.16 20.54 -11.31
CA VAL A 117 14.10 21.25 -10.59
C VAL A 117 14.18 20.82 -9.13
N VAL A 118 14.17 21.79 -8.22
CA VAL A 118 14.22 21.54 -6.78
C VAL A 118 12.80 21.46 -6.23
N THR A 119 12.46 20.32 -5.64
CA THR A 119 11.17 20.05 -4.96
C THR A 119 11.41 19.81 -3.46
N GLY A 120 10.34 19.86 -2.66
CA GLY A 120 10.44 19.64 -1.21
C GLY A 120 10.70 18.18 -0.81
N GLU A 121 10.29 17.24 -1.64
CA GLU A 121 10.45 15.79 -1.45
C GLU A 121 10.73 15.10 -2.79
N SER A 122 11.15 13.84 -2.73
CA SER A 122 11.33 12.99 -3.92
C SER A 122 10.00 12.78 -4.64
N GLU A 123 10.04 12.65 -5.97
CA GLU A 123 8.85 12.36 -6.78
C GLU A 123 8.16 11.05 -6.37
N PHE A 124 8.89 10.11 -5.77
CA PHE A 124 8.36 8.83 -5.30
C PHE A 124 7.79 8.86 -3.88
N ALA A 125 7.75 10.01 -3.19
CA ALA A 125 7.23 10.10 -1.81
C ALA A 125 5.83 9.48 -1.65
N ASN A 126 4.92 9.71 -2.61
CA ASN A 126 3.57 9.13 -2.60
C ASN A 126 3.51 7.61 -2.76
N ALA A 127 4.60 6.99 -3.24
CA ALA A 127 4.71 5.55 -3.38
C ALA A 127 5.45 4.91 -2.19
N ARG A 128 5.97 5.71 -1.25
CA ARG A 128 6.76 5.21 -0.12
C ARG A 128 5.85 4.44 0.84
N LEU A 129 6.28 3.24 1.21
CA LEU A 129 5.66 2.44 2.27
C LEU A 129 6.23 2.86 3.63
N PRO A 130 5.44 2.73 4.71
CA PRO A 130 5.98 2.82 6.06
C PRO A 130 7.09 1.77 6.28
N PRO A 131 8.06 2.03 7.16
CA PRO A 131 9.12 1.08 7.48
C PRO A 131 8.54 -0.28 7.91
N ALA A 132 9.19 -1.38 7.54
CA ALA A 132 8.70 -2.73 7.83
C ALA A 132 8.75 -3.13 9.32
N ASP A 133 9.38 -2.32 10.18
CA ASP A 133 9.36 -2.47 11.64
C ASP A 133 8.08 -1.92 12.27
N ASP A 134 7.29 -1.16 11.50
CA ASP A 134 5.88 -0.98 11.79
C ASP A 134 5.16 -2.20 11.20
N GLU A 135 4.53 -2.99 12.08
CA GLU A 135 3.72 -4.15 11.69
C GLU A 135 2.90 -3.87 10.43
N PRO A 136 2.71 -4.88 9.55
CA PRO A 136 1.86 -4.71 8.39
C PRO A 136 0.56 -4.06 8.85
N ILE A 137 0.10 -3.04 8.12
CA ILE A 137 -1.25 -2.49 8.27
C ILE A 137 -2.24 -3.57 7.76
N ALA A 138 -2.15 -4.79 8.29
CA ALA A 138 -3.26 -5.68 8.46
C ALA A 138 -4.23 -4.90 9.34
N ALA A 139 -5.43 -4.68 8.81
CA ALA A 139 -6.60 -4.13 9.49
C ALA A 139 -6.28 -3.63 10.89
N ARG A 140 -5.93 -2.34 11.03
CA ARG A 140 -5.87 -1.69 12.35
C ARG A 140 -7.13 -2.12 13.06
N GLU A 141 -6.98 -2.91 14.13
CA GLU A 141 -8.05 -3.25 15.04
C GLU A 141 -8.83 -1.95 15.28
N PRO A 142 -10.14 -1.92 14.97
CA PRO A 142 -10.86 -0.67 14.93
C PRO A 142 -10.73 0.01 16.30
N PRO A 143 -10.56 1.35 16.35
CA PRO A 143 -10.20 2.04 17.60
C PRO A 143 -11.09 1.74 18.81
N HIS A 144 -12.36 1.37 18.58
CA HIS A 144 -13.29 0.97 19.61
C HIS A 144 -12.99 -0.43 20.19
N GLU A 145 -12.48 -1.36 19.39
CA GLU A 145 -11.98 -2.67 19.86
C GLU A 145 -10.69 -2.49 20.67
N ILE A 146 -9.77 -1.61 20.25
CA ILE A 146 -8.53 -1.31 21.01
C ILE A 146 -8.83 -0.75 22.40
N LEU A 147 -9.85 0.11 22.52
CA LEU A 147 -10.28 0.68 23.80
C LEU A 147 -11.36 -0.15 24.51
N ASP A 148 -11.77 -1.30 23.97
CA ASP A 148 -12.87 -2.12 24.50
C ASP A 148 -14.13 -1.30 24.83
N VAL A 149 -14.53 -0.45 23.88
CA VAL A 149 -15.73 0.41 23.94
C VAL A 149 -16.66 0.13 22.77
N ASP A 150 -17.91 0.54 22.90
CA ASP A 150 -18.86 0.47 21.78
C ASP A 150 -18.40 1.36 20.61
N SER A 151 -18.65 0.91 19.38
CA SER A 151 -18.43 1.67 18.14
C SER A 151 -19.03 3.07 18.14
N ASN A 152 -20.08 3.31 18.94
CA ASN A 152 -20.78 4.59 19.07
C ASN A 152 -20.61 5.22 20.46
N ALA A 153 -19.54 4.86 21.18
CA ALA A 153 -19.24 5.37 22.51
C ALA A 153 -18.99 6.88 22.50
N SER A 154 -19.52 7.58 23.50
CA SER A 154 -19.33 9.01 23.66
C SER A 154 -17.86 9.37 23.95
N ALA A 155 -17.45 10.60 23.59
CA ALA A 155 -16.11 11.10 23.92
C ALA A 155 -15.77 11.06 25.43
N SER A 156 -16.77 11.04 26.32
CA SER A 156 -16.57 10.82 27.76
C SER A 156 -16.23 9.37 28.10
N GLU A 157 -16.85 8.39 27.43
CA GLU A 157 -16.63 6.97 27.62
C GLU A 157 -15.27 6.55 27.07
N VAL A 158 -14.92 7.03 25.87
CA VAL A 158 -13.60 6.85 25.25
C VAL A 158 -12.49 7.34 26.17
N ARG A 159 -12.63 8.56 26.73
CA ARG A 159 -11.63 9.11 27.67
C ARG A 159 -11.55 8.34 28.97
N ARG A 160 -12.65 7.72 29.44
CA ARG A 160 -12.65 6.90 30.65
C ARG A 160 -11.91 5.58 30.41
N ALA A 161 -12.26 4.87 29.34
CA ALA A 161 -11.62 3.61 28.96
C ALA A 161 -10.11 3.78 28.75
N PHE A 162 -9.71 4.83 28.02
CA PHE A 162 -8.30 5.18 27.85
C PHE A 162 -7.56 5.37 29.19
N ARG A 163 -8.15 6.09 30.16
CA ARG A 163 -7.51 6.30 31.47
C ARG A 163 -7.41 5.03 32.31
N GLU A 164 -8.27 4.06 32.09
CA GLU A 164 -8.23 2.78 32.80
C GLU A 164 -7.12 1.90 32.21
N GLN A 165 -7.09 1.75 30.89
CA GLN A 165 -6.11 0.88 30.21
C GLN A 165 -4.67 1.44 30.24
N VAL A 166 -4.51 2.76 30.19
CA VAL A 166 -3.18 3.38 30.29
C VAL A 166 -2.51 3.16 31.65
N LYS A 167 -3.26 2.93 32.73
CA LYS A 167 -2.66 2.65 34.05
C LYS A 167 -1.84 1.37 34.03
N ASP A 168 -2.30 0.37 33.28
CA ASP A 168 -1.67 -0.93 33.17
C ASP A 168 -0.61 -0.93 32.05
N ALA A 169 -0.86 -0.20 30.96
CA ALA A 169 0.07 -0.08 29.83
C ALA A 169 1.20 0.96 30.03
N HIS A 170 1.23 1.69 31.16
CA HIS A 170 2.24 2.72 31.38
C HIS A 170 3.65 2.11 31.52
N PRO A 171 4.67 2.63 30.80
CA PRO A 171 6.05 2.15 30.92
C PRO A 171 6.59 2.13 32.37
N ASP A 172 6.20 3.11 33.18
CA ASP A 172 6.58 3.19 34.60
C ASP A 172 5.96 2.09 35.48
N ASN A 173 4.90 1.41 35.00
CA ASN A 173 4.24 0.30 35.69
C ASN A 173 4.57 -1.07 35.06
N GLY A 174 5.56 -1.12 34.16
CA GLY A 174 5.96 -2.36 33.46
C GLY A 174 5.22 -2.64 32.15
N GLY A 175 4.40 -1.70 31.68
CA GLY A 175 3.73 -1.78 30.37
C GLY A 175 4.66 -1.42 29.21
N SER A 176 4.20 -1.62 27.97
CA SER A 176 5.00 -1.35 26.77
C SER A 176 4.70 0.03 26.16
N SER A 177 5.75 0.76 25.75
CA SER A 177 5.59 2.03 25.02
C SER A 177 4.73 1.87 23.76
N ALA A 178 4.84 0.71 23.09
CA ALA A 178 4.02 0.37 21.92
C ALA A 178 2.52 0.24 22.24
N GLU A 179 2.16 -0.36 23.38
CA GLU A 179 0.77 -0.46 23.84
C GLU A 179 0.21 0.90 24.26
N PHE A 180 1.01 1.72 24.96
CA PHE A 180 0.64 3.09 25.28
C PHE A 180 0.37 3.94 24.02
N GLN A 181 1.22 3.81 23.00
CA GLN A 181 1.03 4.50 21.71
C GLN A 181 -0.24 4.01 20.99
N ARG A 182 -0.52 2.70 21.01
CA ARG A 182 -1.75 2.12 20.44
C ARG A 182 -3.01 2.68 21.09
N LEU A 183 -3.07 2.71 22.42
CA LEU A 183 -4.19 3.28 23.17
C LEU A 183 -4.38 4.78 22.89
N THR A 184 -3.28 5.51 22.75
CA THR A 184 -3.31 6.96 22.46
C THR A 184 -3.86 7.24 21.07
N ALA A 185 -3.38 6.51 20.05
CA ALA A 185 -3.86 6.62 18.69
C ALA A 185 -5.36 6.26 18.56
N ALA A 186 -5.81 5.22 19.27
CA ALA A 186 -7.22 4.81 19.27
C ALA A 186 -8.14 5.89 19.87
N LYS A 187 -7.74 6.50 21.00
CA LYS A 187 -8.48 7.61 21.62
C LYS A 187 -8.57 8.82 20.69
N GLU A 188 -7.46 9.18 20.03
CA GLU A 188 -7.44 10.31 19.11
C GLU A 188 -8.37 10.11 17.91
N ALA A 189 -8.40 8.91 17.34
CA ALA A 189 -9.33 8.56 16.26
C ALA A 189 -10.80 8.74 16.69
N LEU A 190 -11.21 8.15 17.81
CA LEU A 190 -12.61 8.21 18.29
C LEU A 190 -13.05 9.59 18.79
N THR A 191 -12.11 10.46 19.17
CA THR A 191 -12.43 11.83 19.62
C THR A 191 -12.32 12.88 18.52
N THR A 192 -11.75 12.53 17.36
CA THR A 192 -11.66 13.43 16.19
C THR A 192 -12.87 13.28 15.26
N GLU A 193 -13.51 12.10 15.22
CA GLU A 193 -14.67 11.84 14.35
C GLU A 193 -16.00 12.48 14.84
N ASP A 194 -16.04 12.99 16.07
CA ASP A 194 -17.24 13.59 16.68
C ASP A 194 -17.40 15.11 16.37
N GLY A 195 -16.87 15.56 15.23
CA GLY A 195 -16.83 16.96 14.81
C GLY A 195 -17.66 17.32 13.57
N GLY A 196 -18.43 16.37 12.99
CA GLY A 196 -19.00 16.56 11.66
C GLY A 196 -20.28 15.77 11.35
N SER A 197 -21.34 15.95 12.13
CA SER A 197 -22.70 15.84 11.59
C SER A 197 -23.67 16.66 12.44
N ARG A 198 -24.30 17.64 11.78
CA ARG A 198 -25.42 18.45 12.26
C ARG A 198 -26.60 18.18 11.35
#